data_AF-A0A7Y8AUM7-F1
#
_entry.id   AF-A0A7Y8AUM7-F1
#
_cell.length_a   1.000
_cell.length_b   1.000
_cell.length_c   1.000
_cell.angle_alpha   90.00
_cell.angle_beta   90.00
_cell.angle_gamma   90.00
#
_symmetry.space_group_name_H-M   'P 1'
#
loop_
_entity.id
_entity.type
_entity.pdbx_description
1 polymer ?
#
loop_
_entity_poly.entity_id
_entity_poly.type
_entity_poly.pdbx_seq_one_letter_code
_entity_poly.pdbx_strand_id
1 'polypeptide(L)'
;MRYLSMYHAELSATSADAKVILANYIEHPLFSFTDALCCGFHYVFIKYVPDVSYSKGYALRSAIKDFLDFRQDHNNKLHPDLHLKGVGDIGVEQFKLFMDRLRRNGQTLYPARSIRSAVLKVANHNDDGLPLLTLPSVLIKTQVREPLDEAADASFYESMRSEVDNMRFMLEFRKQVELAEPYRLDEIRPLISELLLISKKSEWVIDPARALKTLMLDGYPFRVTKETLKKTF
;
A
#
# COMPACT_ATOMS: atom_id res chain seq x y z
N MET A 1 10.24 33.95 12.36
CA MET A 1 9.02 33.94 11.52
C MET A 1 7.93 33.22 12.30
N ARG A 2 6.70 33.75 12.40
CA ARG A 2 5.66 33.22 13.32
C ARG A 2 5.26 31.78 13.00
N TYR A 3 5.17 31.42 11.72
CA TYR A 3 4.75 30.09 11.28
C TYR A 3 5.63 28.93 11.80
N LEU A 4 6.89 29.17 12.16
CA LEU A 4 7.84 28.12 12.56
C LEU A 4 7.48 27.43 13.88
N SER A 5 6.76 28.12 14.77
CA SER A 5 6.31 27.60 16.06
C SER A 5 4.82 27.28 16.08
N MET A 6 4.10 27.50 14.97
CA MET A 6 2.67 27.22 14.89
C MET A 6 2.44 25.73 14.67
N TYR A 7 1.36 25.22 15.24
CA TYR A 7 0.79 23.93 14.89
C TYR A 7 1.63 22.69 15.26
N HIS A 8 2.66 22.83 16.11
CA HIS A 8 3.48 21.69 16.55
C HIS A 8 2.68 20.57 17.23
N ALA A 9 1.55 20.90 17.85
CA ALA A 9 0.66 19.94 18.51
C ALA A 9 -0.31 19.23 17.54
N GLU A 10 -0.40 19.66 16.29
CA GLU A 10 -1.46 19.25 15.37
C GLU A 10 -0.98 18.12 14.46
N LEU A 11 -1.36 16.88 14.81
CA LEU A 11 -0.91 15.70 14.08
C LEU A 11 -1.81 15.34 12.88
N SER A 12 -2.83 16.14 12.58
CA SER A 12 -3.77 15.90 11.49
C SER A 12 -4.47 17.18 11.04
N ALA A 13 -4.98 17.17 9.82
CA ALA A 13 -5.83 18.23 9.28
C ALA A 13 -7.08 17.64 8.62
N THR A 14 -8.21 18.32 8.76
CA THR A 14 -9.47 17.93 8.11
C THR A 14 -9.57 18.63 6.76
N SER A 15 -9.74 17.85 5.70
CA SER A 15 -9.92 18.36 4.32
C SER A 15 -11.30 18.99 4.11
N ALA A 16 -11.45 19.72 2.99
CA ALA A 16 -12.73 20.32 2.58
C ALA A 16 -13.87 19.29 2.46
N ASP A 17 -13.53 18.04 2.09
CA ASP A 17 -14.47 16.91 1.99
C ASP A 17 -14.74 16.22 3.34
N ALA A 18 -14.45 16.89 4.47
CA ALA A 18 -14.58 16.38 5.84
C ALA A 18 -13.79 15.09 6.15
N LYS A 19 -12.77 14.75 5.35
CA LYS A 19 -11.87 13.63 5.65
C LYS A 19 -10.69 14.12 6.49
N VAL A 20 -10.45 13.44 7.60
CA VAL A 20 -9.29 13.68 8.47
C VAL A 20 -8.05 13.01 7.87
N ILE A 21 -6.99 13.78 7.68
CA ILE A 21 -5.72 13.32 7.12
C ILE A 21 -4.64 13.45 8.19
N LEU A 22 -4.14 12.31 8.66
CA LEU A 22 -3.01 12.25 9.58
C LEU A 22 -1.72 12.71 8.90
N ALA A 23 -0.92 13.53 9.58
CA ALA A 23 0.38 14.03 9.14
C ALA A 23 1.49 12.99 9.33
N ASN A 24 1.37 11.83 8.67
CA ASN A 24 2.30 10.70 8.81
C ASN A 24 3.74 10.96 8.28
N TYR A 25 4.05 12.15 7.77
CA TYR A 25 5.43 12.57 7.50
C TYR A 25 6.17 12.97 8.78
N ILE A 26 5.46 13.19 9.89
CA ILE A 26 6.09 13.45 11.19
C ILE A 26 6.86 12.24 11.69
N GLU A 27 6.40 11.03 11.34
CA GLU A 27 7.07 9.76 11.64
C GLU A 27 8.30 9.51 10.75
N HIS A 28 8.57 10.37 9.77
CA HIS A 28 9.71 10.21 8.87
C HIS A 28 11.03 10.43 9.63
N PRO A 29 12.07 9.58 9.48
CA PRO A 29 13.32 9.71 10.24
C PRO A 29 14.04 11.05 10.09
N LEU A 30 13.79 11.74 8.98
CA LEU A 30 14.37 13.03 8.64
C LEU A 30 13.51 14.24 9.05
N PHE A 31 12.34 13.99 9.65
CA PHE A 31 11.47 15.06 10.12
C PHE A 31 11.81 15.45 11.55
N SER A 32 11.87 16.76 11.83
CA SER A 32 12.03 17.27 13.19
C SER A 32 11.32 18.62 13.37
N PHE A 33 10.62 18.81 14.48
CA PHE A 33 10.04 20.12 14.85
C PHE A 33 11.09 21.15 15.31
N THR A 34 12.36 20.76 15.42
CA THR A 34 13.47 21.71 15.61
C THR A 34 13.98 22.27 14.29
N ASP A 35 13.61 21.67 13.17
CA ASP A 35 14.09 22.00 11.84
C ASP A 35 13.13 22.97 11.14
N ALA A 36 13.65 24.11 10.68
CA ALA A 36 12.82 25.18 10.14
C ALA A 36 12.10 24.79 8.84
N LEU A 37 12.70 23.96 8.00
CA LEU A 37 12.07 23.45 6.78
C LEU A 37 10.92 22.50 7.13
N CYS A 38 11.13 21.59 8.07
CA CYS A 38 10.10 20.65 8.53
C CYS A 38 8.91 21.39 9.14
N CYS A 39 9.16 22.37 10.01
CA CYS A 39 8.11 23.24 10.55
C CYS A 39 7.37 24.01 9.44
N GLY A 40 8.09 24.51 8.45
CA GLY A 40 7.47 25.19 7.30
C GLY A 40 6.58 24.27 6.48
N PHE A 41 7.00 23.05 6.18
CA PHE A 41 6.15 22.07 5.49
C PHE A 41 4.95 21.64 6.32
N HIS A 42 5.14 21.48 7.63
CA HIS A 42 4.05 21.13 8.53
C HIS A 42 2.99 22.24 8.58
N TYR A 43 3.42 23.49 8.76
CA TYR A 43 2.55 24.66 8.68
C TYR A 43 1.80 24.72 7.34
N VAL A 44 2.51 24.53 6.22
CA VAL A 44 1.89 24.49 4.89
C VAL A 44 0.84 23.38 4.80
N PHE A 45 1.11 22.19 5.32
CA PHE A 45 0.14 21.09 5.32
C PHE A 45 -1.12 21.43 6.12
N ILE A 46 -0.97 21.89 7.36
CA ILE A 46 -2.09 22.22 8.25
C ILE A 46 -2.96 23.33 7.65
N LYS A 47 -2.36 24.37 7.06
CA LYS A 47 -3.10 25.45 6.41
C LYS A 47 -3.70 25.08 5.05
N TYR A 48 -3.03 24.22 4.29
CA TYR A 48 -3.46 23.91 2.93
C TYR A 48 -4.62 22.91 2.87
N VAL A 49 -4.58 21.87 3.71
CA VAL A 49 -5.51 20.73 3.65
C VAL A 49 -6.98 21.15 3.82
N PRO A 50 -7.36 22.05 4.75
CA PRO A 50 -8.74 22.49 4.91
C PRO A 50 -9.37 23.08 3.64
N ASP A 51 -8.57 23.67 2.76
CA ASP A 51 -9.06 24.35 1.56
C ASP A 51 -9.06 23.48 0.30
N VAL A 52 -8.78 22.17 0.42
CA VAL A 52 -8.64 21.27 -0.73
C VAL A 52 -9.31 19.92 -0.48
N SER A 53 -9.51 19.18 -1.57
CA SER A 53 -10.02 17.82 -1.51
C SER A 53 -9.06 16.89 -0.77
N TYR A 54 -9.59 15.80 -0.21
CA TYR A 54 -8.78 14.83 0.52
C TYR A 54 -7.65 14.23 -0.34
N SER A 55 -7.90 14.04 -1.63
CA SER A 55 -6.91 13.53 -2.59
C SER A 55 -5.70 14.45 -2.74
N LYS A 56 -5.91 15.77 -2.76
CA LYS A 56 -4.83 16.77 -2.78
C LYS A 56 -4.10 16.82 -1.45
N GLY A 57 -4.80 16.67 -0.33
CA GLY A 57 -4.19 16.58 0.99
C GLY A 57 -3.26 15.36 1.12
N TYR A 58 -3.70 14.18 0.67
CA TYR A 58 -2.83 12.99 0.61
C TYR A 58 -1.65 13.16 -0.33
N ALA A 59 -1.86 13.79 -1.49
CA ALA A 59 -0.78 14.07 -2.42
C ALA A 59 0.29 14.99 -1.82
N LEU A 60 -0.10 16.05 -1.08
CA LEU A 60 0.84 16.91 -0.36
C LEU A 60 1.58 16.15 0.73
N ARG A 61 0.87 15.35 1.52
CA ARG A 61 1.47 14.53 2.59
C ARG A 61 2.57 13.62 2.07
N SER A 62 2.31 12.91 0.97
CA SER A 62 3.32 12.04 0.34
C SER A 62 4.45 12.86 -0.27
N ALA A 63 4.14 13.99 -0.91
CA ALA A 63 5.16 14.85 -1.51
C ALA A 63 6.14 15.44 -0.50
N ILE A 64 5.69 15.75 0.73
CA ILE A 64 6.57 16.20 1.82
C ILE A 64 7.61 15.11 2.12
N LYS A 65 7.21 13.83 2.19
CA LYS A 65 8.16 12.72 2.39
C LYS A 65 9.19 12.64 1.28
N ASP A 66 8.72 12.66 0.02
CA ASP A 66 9.61 12.63 -1.15
C ASP A 66 10.64 13.78 -1.13
N PHE A 67 10.22 14.97 -0.65
CA PHE A 67 11.10 16.12 -0.54
C PHE A 67 12.10 16.00 0.62
N LEU A 68 11.71 15.43 1.76
CA LEU A 68 12.65 15.18 2.87
C LEU A 68 13.77 14.24 2.43
N ASP A 69 13.44 13.19 1.68
CA ASP A 69 14.46 12.29 1.12
C ASP A 69 15.34 13.02 0.10
N PHE A 70 14.76 13.90 -0.72
CA PHE A 70 15.52 14.70 -1.68
C PHE A 70 16.50 15.61 -0.97
N ARG A 71 16.05 16.29 0.08
CA ARG A 71 16.87 17.17 0.89
C ARG A 71 18.07 16.42 1.46
N GLN A 72 17.87 15.22 2.00
CA GLN A 72 18.96 14.42 2.53
C GLN A 72 20.00 14.10 1.44
N ASP A 73 19.53 13.59 0.29
CA ASP A 73 20.40 13.28 -0.83
C ASP A 73 21.15 14.51 -1.38
N HIS A 74 20.50 15.67 -1.35
CA HIS A 74 21.05 16.94 -1.80
C HIS A 74 22.08 17.49 -0.82
N ASN A 75 21.73 17.57 0.46
CA ASN A 75 22.59 18.11 1.52
C ASN A 75 23.82 17.23 1.72
N ASN A 76 23.72 15.90 1.61
CA ASN A 76 24.86 14.99 1.73
C ASN A 76 25.97 15.21 0.68
N LYS A 77 25.64 15.89 -0.43
CA LYS A 77 26.59 16.18 -1.52
C LYS A 77 27.19 17.58 -1.45
N LEU A 78 26.73 18.41 -0.52
CA LEU A 78 27.04 19.84 -0.46
C LEU A 78 27.66 20.22 0.88
N HIS A 79 28.39 21.34 0.86
CA HIS A 79 28.89 21.97 2.07
C HIS A 79 27.73 22.39 2.98
N PRO A 80 27.85 22.31 4.33
CA PRO A 80 26.78 22.67 5.29
C PRO A 80 26.16 24.06 5.12
N ASP A 81 26.87 25.01 4.52
CA ASP A 81 26.36 26.36 4.25
C ASP A 81 25.39 26.42 3.08
N LEU A 82 25.46 25.45 2.17
CA LEU A 82 24.57 25.33 1.00
C LEU A 82 23.40 24.37 1.26
N HIS A 83 23.27 23.86 2.48
CA HIS A 83 22.19 22.97 2.85
C HIS A 83 20.86 23.70 2.83
N LEU A 84 19.81 23.00 2.42
CA LEU A 84 18.44 23.49 2.57
C LEU A 84 18.07 23.40 4.06
N LYS A 85 17.92 24.56 4.72
CA LYS A 85 17.63 24.68 6.16
C LYS A 85 16.20 25.16 6.41
N GLY A 86 15.64 25.96 5.50
CA GLY A 86 14.28 26.48 5.58
C GLY A 86 13.58 26.52 4.23
N VAL A 87 12.27 26.82 4.26
CA VAL A 87 11.43 26.94 3.05
C VAL A 87 11.95 28.04 2.12
N GLY A 88 12.55 29.11 2.67
CA GLY A 88 13.16 30.19 1.91
C GLY A 88 14.35 29.77 1.03
N ASP A 89 15.01 28.67 1.37
CA ASP A 89 16.17 28.18 0.61
C ASP A 89 15.74 27.41 -0.66
N ILE A 90 14.44 27.13 -0.80
CA ILE A 90 13.88 26.45 -1.98
C ILE A 90 13.79 27.46 -3.14
N GLY A 91 14.92 27.71 -3.77
CA GLY A 91 15.02 28.48 -5.01
C GLY A 91 14.58 27.69 -6.24
N VAL A 92 14.65 28.36 -7.41
CA VAL A 92 14.31 27.77 -8.71
C VAL A 92 15.19 26.55 -9.01
N GLU A 93 16.47 26.62 -8.71
CA GLU A 93 17.43 25.56 -9.04
C GLU A 93 17.28 24.35 -8.13
N GLN A 94 17.09 24.57 -6.83
CA GLN A 94 16.82 23.53 -5.83
C GLN A 94 15.54 22.77 -6.20
N PHE A 95 14.52 23.51 -6.63
CA PHE A 95 13.26 22.91 -7.07
C PHE A 95 13.38 22.14 -8.39
N LYS A 96 14.19 22.61 -9.35
CA LYS A 96 14.51 21.84 -10.58
C LYS A 96 15.26 20.55 -10.24
N LEU A 97 16.23 20.60 -9.32
CA LEU A 97 16.97 19.42 -8.87
C LEU A 97 16.05 18.40 -8.20
N PHE A 98 15.05 18.85 -7.43
CA PHE A 98 14.01 17.97 -6.91
C PHE A 98 13.22 17.30 -8.04
N MET A 99 12.78 18.06 -9.04
CA MET A 99 12.08 17.51 -10.21
C MET A 99 12.94 16.50 -10.98
N ASP A 100 14.24 16.76 -11.11
CA ASP A 100 15.17 15.85 -11.79
C ASP A 100 15.40 14.56 -11.00
N ARG A 101 15.45 14.64 -9.66
CA ARG A 101 15.48 13.44 -8.81
C ARG A 101 14.24 12.57 -9.01
N LEU A 102 13.05 13.18 -9.01
CA LEU A 102 11.80 12.45 -9.26
C LEU A 102 11.87 11.70 -10.61
N ARG A 103 12.34 12.38 -11.67
CA ARG A 103 12.49 11.77 -13.00
C ARG A 103 13.50 10.62 -13.01
N ARG A 104 14.66 10.80 -12.38
CA ARG A 104 15.70 9.74 -12.30
C ARG A 104 15.22 8.51 -11.56
N ASN A 105 14.33 8.68 -10.59
CA ASN A 105 13.73 7.58 -9.84
C ASN A 105 12.50 6.97 -10.54
N GLY A 106 12.20 7.37 -11.78
CA GLY A 106 11.02 6.90 -12.52
C GLY A 106 9.68 7.38 -11.93
N GLN A 107 9.70 8.36 -11.03
CA GLN A 107 8.51 8.91 -10.41
C GLN A 107 7.88 9.99 -11.30
N THR A 108 6.57 10.18 -11.14
CA THR A 108 5.85 11.29 -11.76
C THR A 108 6.23 12.63 -11.13
N LEU A 109 5.95 13.75 -11.81
CA LEU A 109 6.16 15.10 -11.25
C LEU A 109 4.99 15.59 -10.36
N TYR A 110 4.04 14.72 -10.02
CA TYR A 110 2.92 15.06 -9.12
C TYR A 110 3.38 15.56 -7.75
N PRO A 111 4.42 14.98 -7.09
CA PRO A 111 4.94 15.50 -5.83
C PRO A 111 5.41 16.96 -5.93
N ALA A 112 6.20 17.29 -6.97
CA ALA A 112 6.64 18.66 -7.23
C ALA A 112 5.45 19.60 -7.47
N ARG A 113 4.48 19.20 -8.30
CA ARG A 113 3.26 20.00 -8.54
C ARG A 113 2.49 20.26 -7.24
N SER A 114 2.40 19.25 -6.38
CA SER A 114 1.71 19.32 -5.09
C SER A 114 2.37 20.33 -4.14
N ILE A 115 3.69 20.20 -3.91
CA ILE A 115 4.45 21.14 -3.07
C ILE A 115 4.33 22.56 -3.59
N ARG A 116 4.56 22.76 -4.89
CA ARG A 116 4.45 24.09 -5.50
C ARG A 116 3.08 24.72 -5.26
N SER A 117 2.01 23.97 -5.53
CA SER A 117 0.64 24.48 -5.36
C SER A 117 0.34 24.81 -3.90
N ALA A 118 0.81 23.99 -2.97
CA ALA A 118 0.55 24.18 -1.55
C ALA A 118 1.31 25.38 -0.98
N VAL A 119 2.62 25.46 -1.21
CA VAL A 119 3.47 26.55 -0.71
C VAL A 119 3.00 27.89 -1.26
N LEU A 120 2.71 27.97 -2.57
CA LEU A 120 2.20 29.22 -3.16
C LEU A 120 0.82 29.59 -2.62
N LYS A 121 -0.10 28.65 -2.49
CA LYS A 121 -1.45 28.96 -1.98
C LYS A 121 -1.36 29.50 -0.55
N VAL A 122 -0.65 28.80 0.32
CA VAL A 122 -0.52 29.19 1.73
C VAL A 122 0.20 30.53 1.88
N ALA A 123 1.32 30.74 1.17
CA ALA A 123 2.08 31.99 1.23
C ALA A 123 1.30 33.21 0.72
N ASN A 124 0.40 33.03 -0.27
CA ASN A 124 -0.41 34.13 -0.79
C ASN A 124 -1.63 34.47 0.09
N HIS A 125 -2.16 33.49 0.84
CA HIS A 125 -3.42 33.67 1.59
C HIS A 125 -3.22 33.87 3.10
N ASN A 126 -2.00 33.72 3.62
CA ASN A 126 -1.71 33.84 5.05
C ASN A 126 -0.52 34.78 5.28
N ASP A 127 -0.66 35.71 6.23
CA ASP A 127 0.37 36.69 6.61
C ASP A 127 1.14 36.26 7.87
N ASP A 128 1.48 34.97 7.98
CA ASP A 128 2.20 34.41 9.14
C ASP A 128 3.74 34.46 8.95
N GLY A 129 4.20 35.15 7.91
CA GLY A 129 5.61 35.31 7.55
C GLY A 129 6.22 34.15 6.77
N LEU A 130 5.41 33.29 6.15
CA LEU A 130 5.88 32.27 5.20
C LEU A 130 6.37 32.96 3.91
N PRO A 131 7.60 32.71 3.43
CA PRO A 131 8.13 33.41 2.27
C PRO A 131 7.38 33.04 0.99
N LEU A 132 7.03 34.04 0.19
CA LEU A 132 6.49 33.83 -1.15
C LEU A 132 7.62 33.43 -2.10
N LEU A 133 7.64 32.16 -2.50
CA LEU A 133 8.68 31.61 -3.35
C LEU A 133 8.39 31.78 -4.84
N THR A 134 9.45 32.01 -5.63
CA THR A 134 9.37 31.95 -7.10
C THR A 134 9.78 30.56 -7.57
N LEU A 135 8.82 29.63 -7.63
CA LEU A 135 9.07 28.26 -8.12
C LEU A 135 8.68 28.12 -9.61
N PRO A 136 9.39 27.30 -10.41
CA PRO A 136 9.08 27.09 -11.82
C PRO A 136 7.77 26.31 -12.00
N SER A 137 7.15 26.45 -13.18
CA SER A 137 5.95 25.67 -13.54
C SER A 137 6.28 24.18 -13.69
N VAL A 138 5.36 23.32 -13.23
CA VAL A 138 5.48 21.86 -13.31
C VAL A 138 4.52 21.35 -14.39
N LEU A 139 5.05 21.09 -15.58
CA LEU A 139 4.29 20.54 -16.71
C LEU A 139 4.26 19.01 -16.62
N ILE A 140 3.07 18.44 -16.46
CA ILE A 140 2.83 17.00 -16.49
C ILE A 140 2.15 16.67 -17.81
N LYS A 141 2.82 15.93 -18.69
CA LYS A 141 2.21 15.42 -19.92
C LYS A 141 1.35 14.22 -19.56
N THR A 142 0.03 14.36 -19.66
CA THR A 142 -0.88 13.22 -19.58
C THR A 142 -0.81 12.47 -20.91
N GLN A 143 -0.42 11.20 -20.89
CA GLN A 143 -0.59 10.35 -22.07
C GLN A 143 -2.09 10.07 -22.24
N VAL A 144 -2.61 10.32 -23.43
CA VAL A 144 -3.94 9.86 -23.82
C VAL A 144 -3.87 8.33 -23.78
N ARG A 145 -4.65 7.70 -22.90
CA ARG A 145 -4.79 6.26 -22.90
C ARG A 145 -5.90 5.93 -23.90
N GLU A 146 -5.57 5.08 -24.85
CA GLU A 146 -6.58 4.51 -25.74
C GLU A 146 -7.54 3.63 -24.92
N PRO A 147 -8.82 3.54 -25.32
CA PRO A 147 -9.72 2.56 -24.74
C PRO A 147 -9.13 1.15 -24.91
N LEU A 148 -9.58 0.21 -24.06
CA LEU A 148 -9.26 -1.20 -24.27
C LEU A 148 -9.71 -1.61 -25.68
N ASP A 149 -8.88 -2.40 -26.37
CA ASP A 149 -9.27 -2.97 -27.64
C ASP A 149 -10.25 -4.13 -27.42
N GLU A 150 -10.99 -4.50 -28.47
CA GLU A 150 -12.01 -5.56 -28.37
C GLU A 150 -11.42 -6.90 -27.91
N ALA A 151 -10.14 -7.15 -28.22
CA ALA A 151 -9.42 -8.34 -27.78
C ALA A 151 -9.16 -8.34 -26.27
N ALA A 152 -8.71 -7.22 -25.70
CA ALA A 152 -8.52 -7.06 -24.26
C ALA A 152 -9.86 -7.15 -23.52
N ASP A 153 -10.93 -6.57 -24.07
CA ASP A 153 -12.28 -6.70 -23.50
C ASP A 153 -12.74 -8.16 -23.47
N ALA A 154 -12.59 -8.90 -24.58
CA ALA A 154 -12.95 -10.31 -24.65
C ALA A 154 -12.18 -11.15 -23.62
N SER A 155 -10.86 -10.96 -23.53
CA SER A 155 -10.00 -11.65 -22.55
C SER A 155 -10.37 -11.30 -21.11
N PHE A 156 -10.70 -10.03 -20.83
CA PHE A 156 -11.18 -9.60 -19.53
C PHE A 156 -12.49 -10.30 -19.14
N TYR A 157 -13.48 -10.33 -20.05
CA TYR A 157 -14.75 -10.99 -19.79
C TYR A 157 -14.61 -12.51 -19.62
N GLU A 158 -13.75 -13.15 -20.41
CA GLU A 158 -13.47 -14.58 -20.26
C GLU A 158 -12.84 -14.89 -18.90
N SER A 159 -11.84 -14.09 -18.48
CA SER A 159 -11.20 -14.23 -17.17
C SER A 159 -12.19 -14.06 -16.02
N MET A 160 -13.05 -13.03 -16.11
CA MET A 160 -14.09 -12.77 -15.11
C MET A 160 -15.12 -13.90 -15.04
N ARG A 161 -15.53 -14.46 -16.20
CA ARG A 161 -16.44 -15.61 -16.24
C ARG A 161 -15.81 -16.85 -15.63
N SER A 162 -14.56 -17.14 -15.99
CA SER A 162 -13.82 -18.28 -15.44
C SER A 162 -13.72 -18.18 -13.91
N GLU A 163 -13.50 -16.99 -13.36
CA GLU A 163 -13.43 -16.81 -11.92
C GLU A 163 -14.79 -17.02 -11.24
N VAL A 164 -15.87 -16.56 -11.87
CA VAL A 164 -17.24 -16.83 -11.40
C VAL A 164 -17.56 -18.32 -11.44
N ASP A 165 -17.15 -19.02 -12.49
CA ASP A 165 -17.35 -20.47 -12.62
C ASP A 165 -16.53 -21.25 -11.58
N ASN A 166 -15.30 -20.83 -11.31
CA ASN A 166 -14.48 -21.36 -10.21
C ASN A 166 -15.17 -21.19 -8.85
N MET A 167 -15.71 -20.01 -8.56
CA MET A 167 -16.44 -19.75 -7.33
C MET A 167 -17.69 -20.63 -7.21
N ARG A 168 -18.44 -20.81 -8.29
CA ARG A 168 -19.62 -21.70 -8.33
C ARG A 168 -19.23 -23.14 -8.09
N PHE A 169 -18.17 -23.62 -8.74
CA PHE A 169 -17.62 -24.95 -8.53
C PHE A 169 -17.23 -25.17 -7.06
N MET A 170 -16.53 -24.21 -6.44
CA MET A 170 -16.17 -24.29 -5.02
C MET A 170 -17.41 -24.38 -4.11
N LEU A 171 -18.46 -23.60 -4.39
CA LEU A 171 -19.70 -23.67 -3.61
C LEU A 171 -20.40 -25.01 -3.76
N GLU A 172 -20.45 -25.56 -4.97
CA GLU A 172 -21.06 -26.86 -5.21
C GLU A 172 -20.26 -28.00 -4.56
N PHE A 173 -18.93 -27.94 -4.66
CA PHE A 173 -18.06 -28.89 -3.98
C PHE A 173 -18.22 -28.83 -2.46
N ARG A 174 -18.40 -27.64 -1.86
CA ARG A 174 -18.71 -27.51 -0.42
C ARG A 174 -20.00 -28.23 -0.03
N LYS A 175 -21.06 -28.13 -0.84
CA LYS A 175 -22.30 -28.88 -0.59
C LYS A 175 -22.07 -30.39 -0.67
N GLN A 176 -21.28 -30.86 -1.66
CA GLN A 176 -20.92 -32.27 -1.76
C GLN A 176 -20.17 -32.76 -0.52
N VAL A 177 -19.22 -31.97 0.00
CA VAL A 177 -18.49 -32.27 1.24
C VAL A 177 -19.42 -32.25 2.47
N GLU A 178 -20.39 -31.34 2.51
CA GLU A 178 -21.39 -31.31 3.58
C GLU A 178 -22.25 -32.58 3.62
N LEU A 179 -22.65 -33.10 2.44
CA LEU A 179 -23.46 -34.31 2.29
C LEU A 179 -22.66 -35.62 2.34
N ALA A 180 -21.36 -35.58 2.08
CA ALA A 180 -20.51 -36.77 2.09
C ALA A 180 -20.34 -37.34 3.51
N GLU A 181 -20.22 -38.67 3.60
CA GLU A 181 -19.83 -39.35 4.83
C GLU A 181 -18.29 -39.42 4.94
N PRO A 182 -17.72 -39.16 6.13
CA PRO A 182 -16.28 -39.32 6.35
C PRO A 182 -15.86 -40.78 6.13
N TYR A 183 -14.60 -40.99 5.80
CA TYR A 183 -14.02 -42.32 5.76
C TYR A 183 -13.89 -42.87 7.17
N ARG A 184 -14.31 -44.11 7.35
CA ARG A 184 -14.19 -44.81 8.62
C ARG A 184 -12.84 -45.51 8.71
N LEU A 185 -12.33 -45.67 9.93
CA LEU A 185 -11.02 -46.29 10.17
C LEU A 185 -10.96 -47.74 9.67
N ASP A 186 -12.06 -48.49 9.78
CA ASP A 186 -12.21 -49.85 9.28
C ASP A 186 -12.14 -49.94 7.75
N GLU A 187 -12.63 -48.92 7.04
CA GLU A 187 -12.53 -48.84 5.57
C GLU A 187 -11.09 -48.62 5.09
N ILE A 188 -10.32 -47.79 5.83
CA ILE A 188 -8.95 -47.41 5.43
C ILE A 188 -7.91 -48.39 5.95
N ARG A 189 -8.11 -49.02 7.10
CA ARG A 189 -7.16 -49.94 7.74
C ARG A 189 -6.60 -51.04 6.82
N PRO A 190 -7.39 -51.75 5.99
CA PRO A 190 -6.86 -52.75 5.07
C PRO A 190 -5.97 -52.13 3.98
N LEU A 191 -6.28 -50.88 3.58
CA LEU A 191 -5.55 -50.15 2.54
C LEU A 191 -4.19 -49.62 3.03
N ILE A 192 -4.02 -49.36 4.33
CA ILE A 192 -2.74 -48.89 4.90
C ILE A 192 -1.62 -49.87 4.59
N SER A 193 -1.88 -51.17 4.73
CA SER A 193 -0.91 -52.23 4.45
C SER A 193 -0.51 -52.27 2.96
N GLU A 194 -1.48 -52.03 2.07
CA GLU A 194 -1.25 -52.00 0.62
C GLU A 194 -0.52 -50.74 0.16
N LEU A 195 -0.82 -49.58 0.76
CA LEU A 195 -0.18 -48.30 0.44
C LEU A 195 1.27 -48.21 0.96
N LEU A 196 1.61 -48.95 2.02
CA LEU A 196 2.97 -49.02 2.57
C LEU A 196 3.87 -50.05 1.85
N LEU A 197 3.28 -50.98 1.10
CA LEU A 197 4.03 -51.94 0.27
C LEU A 197 4.40 -51.27 -1.05
N ILE A 198 5.67 -50.86 -1.18
CA ILE A 198 6.26 -50.16 -2.34
C ILE A 198 6.03 -50.90 -3.69
N SER A 199 5.66 -52.19 -3.67
CA SER A 199 5.57 -53.04 -4.86
C SER A 199 4.19 -53.19 -5.52
N LYS A 200 3.09 -52.66 -4.94
CA LYS A 200 1.76 -52.72 -5.57
C LYS A 200 1.16 -51.33 -5.76
N LYS A 201 0.66 -51.05 -6.97
CA LYS A 201 -0.24 -49.93 -7.21
C LYS A 201 -1.57 -50.26 -6.52
N SER A 202 -1.95 -49.48 -5.52
CA SER A 202 -3.28 -49.57 -4.93
C SER A 202 -4.32 -49.15 -5.98
N GLU A 203 -5.41 -49.89 -6.09
CA GLU A 203 -6.57 -49.54 -6.92
C GLU A 203 -7.52 -48.58 -6.20
N TRP A 204 -7.14 -48.12 -5.00
CA TRP A 204 -7.97 -47.24 -4.21
C TRP A 204 -8.12 -45.86 -4.88
N VAL A 205 -9.35 -45.51 -5.22
CA VAL A 205 -9.72 -44.19 -5.73
C VAL A 205 -10.22 -43.35 -4.56
N ILE A 206 -9.47 -42.30 -4.22
CA ILE A 206 -9.84 -41.35 -3.17
C ILE A 206 -10.98 -40.48 -3.67
N ASP A 207 -12.08 -40.46 -2.94
CA ASP A 207 -13.17 -39.50 -3.12
C ASP A 207 -12.75 -38.18 -2.44
N PRO A 208 -12.56 -37.08 -3.20
CA PRO A 208 -12.12 -35.81 -2.65
C PRO A 208 -13.09 -35.20 -1.63
N ALA A 209 -14.40 -35.42 -1.80
CA ALA A 209 -15.42 -34.88 -0.90
C ALA A 209 -15.40 -35.63 0.44
N ARG A 210 -15.33 -36.97 0.40
CA ARG A 210 -15.18 -37.79 1.62
C ARG A 210 -13.84 -37.52 2.32
N ALA A 211 -12.75 -37.41 1.56
CA ALA A 211 -11.42 -37.12 2.12
C ALA A 211 -11.39 -35.77 2.85
N LEU A 212 -11.97 -34.73 2.26
CA LEU A 212 -12.06 -33.41 2.88
C LEU A 212 -13.01 -33.42 4.09
N LYS A 213 -14.15 -34.11 4.01
CA LYS A 213 -15.06 -34.29 5.15
C LYS A 213 -14.37 -34.97 6.33
N THR A 214 -13.60 -36.02 6.04
CA THR A 214 -12.78 -36.74 7.03
C THR A 214 -11.75 -35.82 7.65
N LEU A 215 -11.05 -35.02 6.85
CA LEU A 215 -10.08 -34.04 7.34
C LEU A 215 -10.72 -33.01 8.27
N MET A 216 -11.92 -32.52 7.93
CA MET A 216 -12.64 -31.52 8.72
C MET A 216 -13.14 -32.05 10.07
N LEU A 217 -13.58 -33.32 10.12
CA LEU A 217 -14.15 -33.93 11.33
C LEU A 217 -13.08 -34.60 12.21
N ASP A 218 -12.15 -35.35 11.61
CA ASP A 218 -11.20 -36.24 12.31
C ASP A 218 -9.74 -35.73 12.32
N GLY A 219 -9.41 -34.74 11.48
CA GLY A 219 -8.08 -34.11 11.39
C GLY A 219 -7.02 -34.90 10.59
N TYR A 220 -5.80 -34.34 10.44
CA TYR A 220 -4.68 -34.97 9.72
C TYR A 220 -3.48 -35.35 10.62
N PRO A 221 -2.91 -36.56 10.44
CA PRO A 221 -3.65 -37.78 10.07
C PRO A 221 -4.70 -38.03 11.16
N PHE A 222 -5.73 -38.86 10.92
CA PHE A 222 -6.72 -39.26 11.93
C PHE A 222 -6.08 -39.21 13.31
N ARG A 223 -6.62 -38.46 14.29
CA ARG A 223 -6.04 -38.37 15.64
C ARG A 223 -6.03 -39.75 16.30
N VAL A 224 -5.12 -40.60 15.88
CA VAL A 224 -4.90 -41.96 16.33
C VAL A 224 -3.58 -41.87 17.05
N THR A 225 -3.64 -41.81 18.38
CA THR A 225 -2.44 -41.86 19.19
C THR A 225 -1.82 -43.26 19.07
N LYS A 226 -0.50 -43.37 19.20
CA LYS A 226 0.19 -44.68 19.20
C LYS A 226 -0.40 -45.65 20.25
N GLU A 227 -1.02 -45.12 21.30
CA GLU A 227 -1.70 -45.90 22.35
C GLU A 227 -3.04 -46.49 21.89
N THR A 228 -3.79 -45.81 21.00
CA THR A 228 -5.04 -46.36 20.43
C THR A 228 -4.74 -47.50 19.47
N LEU A 229 -3.66 -47.39 18.69
CA LEU A 229 -3.20 -48.48 17.81
C LEU A 229 -2.78 -49.73 18.60
N LYS A 230 -2.15 -49.57 19.77
CA LYS A 230 -1.66 -50.69 20.59
C LYS A 230 -2.74 -51.44 21.36
N LYS A 231 -3.90 -50.83 21.65
CA LYS A 231 -4.96 -51.48 22.45
C LYS A 231 -5.85 -52.45 21.67
N THR A 232 -5.71 -52.50 20.34
CA THR A 232 -6.51 -53.37 19.46
C THR A 232 -5.68 -54.47 18.78
N PHE A 233 -4.45 -54.70 19.26
CA PHE A 233 -3.58 -55.82 18.91
C PHE A 233 -3.15 -56.55 20.18
#